data_AF-A0A5E8CIH8-F1
#
_entry.id   AF-A0A5E8CIH8-F1
#
_cell.length_a   1.000
_cell.length_b   1.000
_cell.length_c   1.000
_cell.angle_alpha   90.00
_cell.angle_beta   90.00
_cell.angle_gamma   90.00
#
_symmetry.space_group_name_H-M   'P 1'
#
loop_
_entity.id
_entity.type
_entity.pdbx_description
1 polymer ?
#
loop_
_entity_poly.entity_id
_entity_poly.type
_entity_poly.pdbx_seq_one_letter_code
_entity_poly.pdbx_strand_id
1 'polypeptide(L)'
;MCDNQVKIDYLTEDQIIKNQKFVCLSFLSPEGISNCQIRGLKIRGVYETYEEATQRAKELRDIDKHFHVFVGEVGKWLPWDPSPDSDKVQEENYAENQLQELMKSYRENQKEAQKYEQQRKQDLIEKNIEHNISTKKQNKEDVEKELIELRNKELSEKDKMIEKNLEKTLGNIDEEIAKLEGRTKTSKNEKNEILKNFENITIDDEEIEKTSKELEESKALYEQLTRGSK
;
A
#
# COMPACT_ATOMS: atom_id res chain seq x y z
N MET A 1 6.91 -12.67 9.19
CA MET A 1 7.92 -12.69 8.12
C MET A 1 7.13 -12.76 6.82
N CYS A 2 6.70 -11.62 6.29
CA CYS A 2 6.10 -11.59 4.97
C CYS A 2 7.26 -11.63 3.98
N ASP A 3 7.40 -12.75 3.27
CA ASP A 3 8.38 -12.90 2.21
C ASP A 3 8.13 -11.82 1.16
N ASN A 4 8.92 -10.76 1.21
CA ASN A 4 8.99 -9.78 0.13
C ASN A 4 9.86 -10.42 -0.97
N GLN A 5 9.32 -11.44 -1.66
CA GLN A 5 9.97 -12.02 -2.82
C GLN A 5 10.04 -10.93 -3.89
N VAL A 6 11.22 -10.34 -4.04
CA VAL A 6 11.55 -9.48 -5.18
C VAL A 6 11.41 -10.37 -6.42
N LYS A 7 10.28 -10.25 -7.10
CA LYS A 7 10.01 -10.97 -8.34
C LYS A 7 10.89 -10.34 -9.42
N ILE A 8 12.02 -10.96 -9.69
CA ILE A 8 12.94 -10.52 -10.74
C ILE A 8 12.23 -10.73 -12.08
N ASP A 9 12.04 -9.62 -12.82
CA ASP A 9 11.56 -9.66 -14.20
C ASP A 9 12.73 -10.01 -15.13
N TYR A 10 12.54 -11.02 -15.98
CA TYR A 10 13.55 -11.49 -16.94
C TYR A 10 13.27 -10.99 -18.36
N LEU A 11 12.27 -10.12 -18.51
CA LEU A 11 11.88 -9.57 -19.79
C LEU A 11 12.86 -8.46 -20.20
N THR A 12 13.35 -8.54 -21.43
CA THR A 12 14.27 -7.53 -21.98
C THR A 12 13.48 -6.31 -22.44
N GLU A 13 13.90 -5.13 -22.01
CA GLU A 13 13.36 -3.85 -22.46
C GLU A 13 14.21 -3.28 -23.61
N ASP A 14 13.55 -2.65 -24.57
CA ASP A 14 14.19 -1.97 -25.69
C ASP A 14 14.68 -0.57 -25.27
N GLN A 15 15.61 -0.02 -26.06
CA GLN A 15 16.05 1.35 -25.89
C GLN A 15 14.93 2.35 -26.22
N ILE A 16 14.82 3.40 -25.41
CA ILE A 16 13.80 4.45 -25.60
C ILE A 16 14.01 5.13 -26.96
N ILE A 17 12.93 5.18 -27.75
CA ILE A 17 12.89 5.89 -29.02
C ILE A 17 12.44 7.33 -28.77
N LYS A 18 13.22 8.30 -29.28
CA LYS A 18 12.89 9.72 -29.13
C LYS A 18 11.53 10.02 -29.76
N ASN A 19 10.73 10.85 -29.09
CA ASN A 19 9.36 11.21 -29.46
C ASN A 19 8.36 10.05 -29.51
N GLN A 20 8.73 8.84 -29.06
CA GLN A 20 7.92 7.62 -29.18
C GLN A 20 8.02 6.79 -27.90
N LYS A 21 7.68 7.41 -26.76
CA LYS A 21 7.78 6.76 -25.45
C LYS A 21 6.48 6.07 -25.04
N PHE A 22 5.34 6.56 -25.53
CA PHE A 22 4.02 6.06 -25.15
C PHE A 22 3.19 5.70 -26.38
N VAL A 23 2.35 4.67 -26.27
CA VAL A 23 1.50 4.18 -27.34
C VAL A 23 0.05 4.10 -26.87
N CYS A 24 -0.88 4.53 -27.72
CA CYS A 24 -2.30 4.27 -27.53
C CYS A 24 -2.69 3.00 -28.29
N LEU A 25 -3.32 2.06 -27.59
CA LEU A 25 -3.68 0.74 -28.10
C LEU A 25 -5.16 0.46 -27.89
N SER A 26 -5.75 -0.37 -28.74
CA SER A 26 -7.06 -0.98 -28.47
C SER A 26 -7.03 -2.44 -28.87
N PHE A 27 -7.64 -3.27 -28.03
CA PHE A 27 -7.72 -4.71 -28.26
C PHE A 27 -9.00 -5.06 -29.01
N LEU A 28 -8.87 -6.00 -29.92
CA LEU A 28 -9.95 -6.79 -30.49
C LEU A 28 -9.85 -8.17 -29.84
N SER A 29 -10.86 -8.56 -29.07
CA SER A 29 -10.85 -9.86 -28.40
C SER A 29 -12.22 -10.54 -28.51
N PRO A 30 -12.25 -11.88 -28.67
CA PRO A 30 -13.49 -12.66 -28.73
C PRO A 30 -14.43 -12.46 -27.54
N GLU A 31 -13.87 -12.11 -26.38
CA GLU A 31 -14.64 -11.90 -25.14
C GLU A 31 -15.55 -10.67 -25.21
N GLY A 32 -15.20 -9.67 -26.02
CA GLY A 32 -15.95 -8.41 -26.14
C GLY A 32 -16.89 -8.33 -27.35
N ILE A 33 -16.80 -9.27 -28.30
CA ILE A 33 -17.51 -9.16 -29.59
C ILE A 33 -18.05 -10.52 -30.02
N SER A 34 -19.38 -10.60 -30.11
CA SER A 34 -20.09 -11.75 -30.69
C SER A 34 -19.61 -12.04 -32.12
N ASN A 35 -19.23 -13.30 -32.38
CA ASN A 35 -18.70 -13.80 -33.66
C ASN A 35 -17.27 -13.35 -34.04
N CYS A 36 -16.48 -12.80 -33.12
CA CYS A 36 -15.06 -12.55 -33.37
C CYS A 36 -14.22 -13.79 -32.98
N GLN A 37 -13.56 -14.42 -33.95
CA GLN A 37 -12.68 -15.58 -33.72
C GLN A 37 -11.19 -15.20 -33.65
N ILE A 38 -10.87 -13.92 -33.82
CA ILE A 38 -9.50 -13.43 -33.97
C ILE A 38 -9.20 -12.45 -32.85
N ARG A 39 -8.02 -12.58 -32.26
CA ARG A 39 -7.44 -11.56 -31.38
C ARG A 39 -6.65 -10.58 -32.23
N GLY A 40 -6.88 -9.28 -32.03
CA GLY A 40 -6.23 -8.21 -32.78
C GLY A 40 -5.78 -7.09 -31.86
N LEU A 41 -4.77 -6.36 -32.30
CA LEU A 41 -4.26 -5.18 -31.63
C LEU A 41 -4.27 -4.03 -32.64
N LYS A 42 -4.89 -2.91 -32.28
CA LYS A 42 -4.87 -1.69 -33.08
C LYS A 42 -3.97 -0.66 -32.40
N ILE A 43 -2.89 -0.28 -33.07
CA ILE A 43 -2.04 0.85 -32.69
C ILE A 43 -2.75 2.13 -33.14
N ARG A 44 -3.08 3.02 -32.20
CA ARG A 44 -3.87 4.24 -32.43
C ARG A 44 -3.05 5.52 -32.44
N GLY A 45 -1.78 5.43 -32.03
CA GLY A 45 -0.83 6.52 -32.08
C GLY A 45 0.34 6.26 -31.14
N VAL A 46 1.45 6.95 -31.37
CA VAL A 46 2.66 6.90 -30.55
C VAL A 46 3.07 8.34 -30.26
N TYR A 47 3.45 8.62 -29.01
CA TYR A 47 3.61 9.96 -28.46
C TYR A 47 4.87 10.07 -27.59
N GLU A 48 5.33 11.29 -27.36
CA GLU A 48 6.52 11.53 -26.55
C GLU A 48 6.24 11.48 -25.04
N THR A 49 5.11 12.04 -24.61
CA THR A 49 4.77 12.18 -23.19
C THR A 49 3.50 11.41 -22.82
N TYR A 50 3.36 11.08 -21.54
CA TYR A 50 2.20 10.35 -21.04
C TYR A 50 0.94 11.20 -21.11
N GLU A 51 1.07 12.50 -20.87
CA GLU A 51 -0.02 13.47 -20.90
C GLU A 51 -0.60 13.60 -22.31
N GLU A 52 0.26 13.67 -23.33
CA GLU A 52 -0.15 13.72 -24.73
C GLU A 52 -0.89 12.44 -25.13
N ALA A 53 -0.34 11.28 -24.76
CA ALA A 53 -0.98 9.99 -25.02
C ALA A 53 -2.34 9.86 -24.33
N THR A 54 -2.45 10.33 -23.08
CA THR A 54 -3.69 10.30 -22.29
C THR A 54 -4.75 11.23 -22.88
N GLN A 55 -4.36 12.44 -23.27
CA GLN A 55 -5.26 13.39 -23.93
C GLN A 55 -5.78 12.81 -25.26
N ARG A 56 -4.90 12.20 -26.07
CA ARG A 56 -5.33 11.52 -27.30
C ARG A 56 -6.16 10.27 -27.04
N ALA A 57 -5.88 9.51 -25.98
CA ALA A 57 -6.73 8.39 -25.60
C ALA A 57 -8.14 8.84 -25.25
N LYS A 58 -8.28 9.98 -24.56
CA LYS A 58 -9.59 10.60 -24.26
C LYS A 58 -10.35 10.94 -25.53
N GLU A 59 -9.72 11.64 -26.46
CA GLU A 59 -10.33 12.01 -27.74
C GLU A 59 -10.70 10.78 -28.59
N LEU A 60 -9.85 9.75 -28.60
CA LEU A 60 -10.10 8.51 -29.33
C LEU A 60 -11.31 7.73 -28.78
N ARG A 61 -11.58 7.81 -27.48
CA ARG A 61 -12.79 7.21 -26.88
C ARG A 61 -14.07 7.90 -27.32
N ASP A 62 -14.03 9.22 -27.50
CA ASP A 62 -15.20 9.98 -27.99
C ASP A 62 -15.54 9.58 -29.44
N ILE A 63 -14.51 9.28 -30.24
CA ILE A 63 -14.64 8.81 -31.62
C ILE A 63 -15.10 7.35 -31.66
N ASP A 64 -14.49 6.47 -30.86
CA ASP A 64 -14.72 5.04 -30.86
C ASP A 64 -15.26 4.55 -29.50
N LYS A 65 -16.59 4.62 -29.35
CA LYS A 65 -17.30 4.28 -28.11
C LYS A 65 -17.30 2.79 -27.78
N HIS A 66 -17.00 1.91 -28.73
CA HIS A 66 -17.13 0.47 -28.57
C HIS A 66 -15.83 -0.20 -28.11
N PHE A 67 -14.69 0.50 -28.20
CA PHE A 67 -13.39 -0.06 -27.86
C PHE A 67 -12.68 0.79 -26.82
N HIS A 68 -12.18 0.12 -25.80
CA HIS A 68 -11.32 0.75 -24.80
C HIS A 68 -9.98 1.17 -25.42
N VAL A 69 -9.45 2.30 -24.97
CA VAL A 69 -8.15 2.82 -25.38
C VAL A 69 -7.21 2.74 -24.18
N PHE A 70 -6.12 2.03 -24.35
CA PHE A 70 -5.08 1.81 -23.35
C PHE A 70 -3.86 2.64 -23.71
N VAL A 71 -3.19 3.19 -22.70
CA VAL A 71 -1.90 3.87 -22.85
C VAL A 71 -0.83 2.95 -22.25
N GLY A 72 0.24 2.71 -23.00
CA GLY A 72 1.35 1.87 -22.57
C GLY A 72 2.69 2.47 -22.95
N GLU A 73 3.75 2.00 -22.31
CA GLU A 73 5.13 2.40 -22.62
C GLU A 73 5.69 1.59 -23.80
N VAL A 74 6.37 2.28 -24.71
CA VAL A 74 7.03 1.67 -25.87
C VAL A 74 8.35 1.05 -25.43
N GLY A 75 8.64 -0.15 -25.94
CA GLY A 75 9.87 -0.89 -25.64
C GLY A 75 9.82 -1.72 -24.35
N LYS A 76 8.67 -1.74 -23.67
CA LYS A 76 8.44 -2.61 -22.51
C LYS A 76 7.44 -3.71 -22.85
N TRP A 77 7.53 -4.81 -22.12
CA TRP A 77 6.56 -5.88 -22.21
C TRP A 77 5.29 -5.50 -21.46
N LEU A 78 4.18 -5.41 -22.19
CA LEU A 78 2.86 -5.10 -21.65
C LEU A 78 2.01 -6.38 -21.56
N PRO A 79 1.21 -6.55 -20.50
CA PRO A 79 0.30 -7.68 -20.41
C PRO A 79 -0.77 -7.61 -21.52
N TRP A 80 -1.09 -8.76 -22.10
CA TRP A 80 -2.26 -8.87 -22.97
C TRP A 80 -3.52 -8.95 -22.09
N ASP A 81 -4.21 -7.82 -21.94
CA ASP A 81 -5.46 -7.76 -21.19
C ASP A 81 -6.46 -6.84 -21.89
N PRO A 82 -7.53 -7.40 -22.51
CA PRO A 82 -8.55 -6.60 -23.18
C PRO A 82 -9.53 -5.94 -22.18
N SER A 83 -9.49 -6.30 -20.89
CA SER A 83 -10.42 -5.78 -19.89
C SER A 83 -9.89 -4.48 -19.27
N PRO A 84 -10.68 -3.38 -19.27
CA PRO A 84 -10.28 -2.11 -18.66
C PRO A 84 -10.28 -2.18 -17.12
N ASP A 85 -11.10 -3.04 -16.52
CA ASP A 85 -11.27 -3.15 -15.06
C ASP A 85 -10.30 -4.17 -14.43
N SER A 86 -9.20 -4.48 -15.10
CA SER A 86 -8.21 -5.45 -14.64
C SER A 86 -7.25 -4.82 -13.63
N ASP A 87 -6.82 -5.60 -12.63
CA ASP A 87 -5.75 -5.23 -11.68
C ASP A 87 -4.42 -4.88 -12.35
N LYS A 88 -4.28 -5.13 -13.66
CA LYS A 88 -3.09 -4.78 -14.46
C LYS A 88 -3.11 -3.35 -14.97
N VAL A 89 -4.27 -2.70 -14.98
CA VAL A 89 -4.42 -1.29 -15.36
C VAL A 89 -4.13 -0.45 -14.12
N GLN A 90 -3.09 0.37 -14.20
CA GLN A 90 -2.68 1.22 -13.08
C GLN A 90 -3.65 2.38 -12.85
N GLU A 91 -4.15 2.97 -13.94
CA GLU A 91 -5.04 4.13 -13.91
C GLU A 91 -6.20 3.92 -14.89
N GLU A 92 -7.42 3.87 -14.33
CA GLU A 92 -8.65 3.80 -15.11
C GLU A 92 -9.26 5.19 -15.20
N ASN A 93 -9.37 5.70 -16.42
CA ASN A 93 -10.10 6.93 -16.69
C ASN A 93 -11.45 6.58 -17.30
N TYR A 94 -12.55 6.88 -16.60
CA TYR A 94 -13.90 6.66 -17.14
C TYR A 94 -14.29 7.77 -18.12
N ALA A 95 -15.26 7.50 -18.99
CA ALA A 95 -15.79 8.52 -19.91
C ALA A 95 -16.60 9.62 -19.16
N GLU A 96 -17.28 9.21 -18.09
CA GLU A 96 -18.11 10.08 -17.24
C GLU A 96 -17.31 10.57 -16.03
N ASN A 97 -17.14 11.89 -15.89
CA ASN A 97 -16.38 12.49 -14.78
C ASN A 97 -16.99 12.16 -13.41
N GLN A 98 -18.33 12.12 -13.31
CA GLN A 98 -19.04 11.77 -12.07
C GLN A 98 -18.78 10.31 -11.66
N LEU A 99 -18.75 9.41 -12.65
CA LEU A 99 -18.43 8.01 -12.40
C LEU A 99 -16.98 7.85 -11.96
N GLN A 100 -16.06 8.61 -12.55
CA GLN A 100 -14.64 8.62 -12.14
C GLN A 100 -14.48 9.06 -10.69
N GLU A 101 -15.14 10.14 -10.28
CA GLU A 101 -15.12 10.61 -8.89
C GLU A 101 -15.72 9.59 -7.91
N LEU A 102 -16.84 8.96 -8.29
CA LEU A 102 -17.48 7.91 -7.50
C LEU A 102 -16.56 6.68 -7.35
N MET A 103 -15.93 6.22 -8.42
CA MET A 103 -15.04 5.06 -8.38
C MET A 103 -13.76 5.36 -7.60
N LYS A 104 -13.21 6.57 -7.73
CA LYS A 104 -12.05 7.03 -6.96
C LYS A 104 -12.36 7.05 -5.46
N SER A 105 -13.45 7.70 -5.06
CA SER A 105 -13.87 7.75 -3.64
C SER A 105 -14.19 6.37 -3.08
N TYR A 106 -14.82 5.49 -3.86
CA TYR A 106 -15.06 4.10 -3.44
C TYR A 106 -13.75 3.34 -3.17
N ARG A 107 -12.78 3.42 -4.09
CA ARG A 107 -11.46 2.79 -3.94
C ARG A 107 -10.68 3.35 -2.75
N GLU A 108 -10.72 4.67 -2.55
CA GLU A 108 -10.08 5.34 -1.40
C GLU A 108 -10.70 4.86 -0.08
N ASN A 109 -12.03 4.86 0.03
CA ASN A 109 -12.73 4.36 1.21
C ASN A 109 -12.42 2.88 1.49
N GLN A 110 -12.32 2.04 0.46
CA GLN A 110 -11.92 0.65 0.62
C GLN A 110 -10.49 0.51 1.16
N LYS A 111 -9.54 1.28 0.63
CA LYS A 111 -8.15 1.29 1.11
C LYS A 111 -8.07 1.77 2.56
N GLU A 112 -8.79 2.83 2.90
CA GLU A 112 -8.86 3.32 4.27
C GLU A 112 -9.46 2.27 5.22
N ALA A 113 -10.58 1.64 4.85
CA ALA A 113 -11.20 0.59 5.66
C ALA A 113 -10.22 -0.57 5.93
N GLN A 114 -9.47 -1.01 4.92
CA GLN A 114 -8.43 -2.03 5.08
C GLN A 114 -7.30 -1.56 6.02
N LYS A 115 -6.84 -0.31 5.87
CA LYS A 115 -5.82 0.29 6.75
C LYS A 115 -6.29 0.31 8.20
N TYR A 116 -7.53 0.74 8.45
CA TYR A 116 -8.12 0.75 9.79
C TYR A 116 -8.26 -0.66 10.38
N GLU A 117 -8.65 -1.66 9.56
CA GLU A 117 -8.70 -3.06 10.01
C GLU A 117 -7.32 -3.58 10.42
N GLN A 118 -6.30 -3.29 9.62
CA GLN A 118 -4.92 -3.67 9.92
C GLN A 118 -4.42 -3.02 11.21
N GLN A 119 -4.68 -1.72 11.40
CA GLN A 119 -4.35 -1.01 12.64
C GLN A 119 -5.04 -1.65 13.85
N ARG A 120 -6.36 -1.92 13.76
CA ARG A 120 -7.10 -2.59 14.84
C ARG A 120 -6.53 -3.96 15.20
N LYS A 121 -6.14 -4.77 14.20
CA LYS A 121 -5.49 -6.07 14.44
C LYS A 121 -4.16 -5.90 15.15
N GLN A 122 -3.35 -4.93 14.74
CA GLN A 122 -2.07 -4.64 15.40
C GLN A 122 -2.25 -4.18 16.85
N ASP A 123 -3.18 -3.27 17.10
CA ASP A 123 -3.43 -2.75 18.46
C ASP A 123 -3.94 -3.84 19.41
N LEU A 124 -4.75 -4.79 18.91
CA LEU A 124 -5.18 -5.96 19.68
C LEU A 124 -3.99 -6.86 20.04
N ILE A 125 -3.09 -7.10 19.08
CA ILE A 125 -1.87 -7.90 19.33
C ILE A 125 -0.99 -7.18 20.36
N GLU A 126 -0.81 -5.87 20.23
CA GLU A 126 -0.04 -5.06 21.17
C GLU A 126 -0.60 -5.14 22.59
N LYS A 127 -1.92 -4.92 22.75
CA LYS A 127 -2.59 -5.04 24.06
C LYS A 127 -2.47 -6.44 24.66
N ASN A 128 -2.58 -7.50 23.85
CA ASN A 128 -2.41 -8.87 24.32
C ASN A 128 -0.98 -9.13 24.81
N ILE A 129 0.02 -8.62 24.09
CA ILE A 129 1.43 -8.73 24.49
C ILE A 129 1.69 -7.93 25.77
N GLU A 130 1.17 -6.71 25.87
CA GLU A 130 1.28 -5.86 27.07
C GLU A 130 0.62 -6.53 28.28
N HIS A 131 -0.57 -7.10 28.10
CA HIS A 131 -1.25 -7.86 29.13
C HIS A 131 -0.40 -9.06 29.59
N ASN A 132 0.12 -9.87 28.66
CA ASN A 132 0.99 -11.00 28.98
C ASN A 132 2.26 -10.59 29.73
N ILE A 133 2.90 -9.48 29.33
CA ILE A 133 4.06 -8.93 30.04
C ILE A 133 3.66 -8.50 31.46
N SER A 134 2.51 -7.84 31.62
CA SER A 134 2.02 -7.39 32.93
C SER A 134 1.73 -8.56 33.88
N THR A 135 1.10 -9.63 33.38
CA THR A 135 0.82 -10.83 34.17
C THR A 135 2.12 -11.53 34.58
N LYS A 136 3.11 -11.61 33.69
CA LYS A 136 4.42 -12.19 34.03
C LYS A 136 5.17 -11.35 35.07
N LYS A 137 5.06 -10.02 35.02
CA LYS A 137 5.64 -9.12 36.03
C LYS A 137 4.98 -9.30 37.39
N GLN A 138 3.66 -9.43 37.46
CA GLN A 138 2.95 -9.74 38.71
C GLN A 138 3.37 -11.09 39.29
N ASN A 139 3.41 -12.14 38.45
CA ASN A 139 3.87 -13.46 38.89
C ASN A 139 5.32 -13.41 39.41
N LYS A 140 6.19 -12.60 38.80
CA LYS A 140 7.55 -12.39 39.28
C LYS A 140 7.56 -11.77 40.68
N GLU A 141 6.80 -10.69 40.89
CA GLU A 141 6.70 -10.01 42.19
C GLU A 141 6.18 -10.94 43.29
N ASP A 142 5.22 -11.81 42.98
CA ASP A 142 4.66 -12.76 43.95
C ASP A 142 5.68 -13.85 44.33
N VAL A 143 6.43 -14.38 43.35
CA VAL A 143 7.54 -15.32 43.61
C VAL A 143 8.65 -14.67 44.43
N GLU A 144 9.01 -13.41 44.18
CA GLU A 144 10.01 -12.68 44.97
C GLU A 144 9.59 -12.51 46.43
N LYS A 145 8.31 -12.18 46.69
CA LYS A 145 7.77 -12.08 48.05
C LYS A 145 7.83 -13.42 48.79
N GLU A 146 7.44 -14.50 48.12
CA GLU A 146 7.48 -15.85 48.70
C GLU A 146 8.92 -16.27 49.06
N LEU A 147 9.89 -15.88 48.22
CA LEU A 147 11.32 -16.11 48.45
C LEU A 147 11.84 -15.35 49.69
N ILE A 148 11.42 -14.09 49.85
CA ILE A 148 11.77 -13.26 51.03
C ILE A 148 11.16 -13.85 52.31
N GLU A 149 9.91 -14.32 52.25
CA GLU A 149 9.25 -14.95 53.40
C GLU A 149 9.93 -16.25 53.84
N LEU A 150 10.36 -17.09 52.88
CA LEU A 150 11.09 -18.32 53.17
C LEU A 150 12.46 -18.04 53.79
N ARG A 151 13.15 -16.98 53.34
CA ARG A 151 14.47 -16.59 53.84
C ARG A 151 14.47 -16.04 55.27
N ASN A 152 13.33 -15.51 55.71
CA ASN A 152 13.15 -14.95 57.06
C ASN A 152 12.81 -16.00 58.14
N LYS A 153 12.55 -17.27 57.76
CA LYS A 153 12.32 -18.38 58.70
C LYS A 153 13.61 -19.16 58.94
N GLU A 154 13.81 -19.75 60.13
CA GLU A 154 14.92 -20.70 60.36
C GLU A 154 14.74 -21.93 59.45
N LEU A 155 15.60 -22.06 58.43
CA LEU A 155 15.43 -23.01 57.32
C LEU A 155 15.79 -24.47 57.66
N SER A 156 14.88 -25.39 57.37
CA SER A 156 15.16 -26.83 57.22
C SER A 156 15.87 -27.13 55.88
N GLU A 157 16.55 -28.28 55.75
CA GLU A 157 17.19 -28.70 54.47
C GLU A 157 16.20 -28.76 53.30
N LYS A 158 14.92 -29.06 53.57
CA LYS A 158 13.85 -29.04 52.55
C LYS A 158 13.53 -27.63 52.07
N ASP A 159 13.56 -26.64 52.95
CA ASP A 159 13.25 -25.24 52.61
C ASP A 159 14.33 -24.64 51.71
N LYS A 160 15.60 -25.03 51.90
CA LYS A 160 16.72 -24.65 51.03
C LYS A 160 16.58 -25.21 49.61
N MET A 161 15.98 -26.39 49.48
CA MET A 161 15.72 -27.02 48.18
C MET A 161 14.56 -26.35 47.44
N ILE A 162 13.57 -25.84 48.18
CA ILE A 162 12.45 -25.05 47.66
C ILE A 162 12.96 -23.68 47.18
N GLU A 163 13.77 -22.99 47.99
CA GLU A 163 14.40 -21.70 47.64
C GLU A 163 15.16 -21.78 46.32
N LYS A 164 16.03 -22.78 46.15
CA LYS A 164 16.81 -22.98 44.92
C LYS A 164 15.95 -23.26 43.67
N ASN A 165 14.79 -23.88 43.84
CA ASN A 165 13.87 -24.15 42.73
C ASN A 165 13.08 -22.88 42.36
N LEU A 166 12.69 -22.06 43.34
CA LEU A 166 12.05 -20.77 43.12
C LEU A 166 13.02 -19.79 42.43
N GLU A 167 14.29 -19.74 42.83
CA GLU A 167 15.33 -18.94 42.15
C GLU A 167 15.49 -19.30 40.68
N LYS A 168 15.52 -20.61 40.35
CA LYS A 168 15.55 -21.07 38.95
C LYS A 168 14.30 -20.65 38.17
N THR A 169 13.15 -20.69 38.82
CA THR A 169 11.87 -20.32 38.21
C THR A 169 11.83 -18.81 37.93
N LEU A 170 12.34 -18.00 38.85
CA LEU A 170 12.47 -16.55 38.69
C LEU A 170 13.39 -16.19 37.51
N GLY A 171 14.54 -16.86 37.39
CA GLY A 171 15.47 -16.68 36.26
C GLY A 171 14.83 -17.00 34.92
N ASN A 172 14.03 -18.07 34.84
CA ASN A 172 13.30 -18.42 33.62
C ASN A 172 12.24 -17.37 33.24
N ILE A 173 11.51 -16.84 34.23
CA ILE A 173 10.52 -15.77 34.02
C ILE A 173 11.20 -14.50 33.52
N ASP A 174 12.35 -14.14 34.08
CA ASP A 174 13.13 -12.98 33.66
C ASP A 174 13.65 -13.07 32.23
N GLU A 175 14.16 -14.24 31.83
CA GLU A 175 14.56 -14.48 30.44
C GLU A 175 13.39 -14.34 29.46
N GLU A 176 12.20 -14.81 29.83
CA GLU A 176 11.01 -14.70 28.99
C GLU A 176 10.49 -13.26 28.89
N ILE A 177 10.50 -12.50 30.00
CA ILE A 177 10.14 -11.07 29.99
C ILE A 177 11.11 -10.29 29.10
N ALA A 178 12.42 -10.51 29.23
CA ALA A 178 13.43 -9.85 28.41
C ALA A 178 13.28 -10.16 26.91
N LYS A 179 12.96 -11.42 26.56
CA LYS A 179 12.68 -11.82 25.17
C LYS A 179 11.43 -11.14 24.61
N LEU A 180 10.36 -11.03 25.40
CA LEU A 180 9.11 -10.39 24.98
C LEU A 180 9.28 -8.87 24.84
N GLU A 181 9.90 -8.20 25.81
CA GLU A 181 10.16 -6.75 25.76
C GLU A 181 11.10 -6.37 24.60
N GLY A 182 12.12 -7.21 24.33
CA GLY A 182 13.02 -7.02 23.18
C GLY A 182 12.29 -7.10 21.83
N ARG A 183 11.40 -8.09 21.66
CA ARG A 183 10.56 -8.20 20.45
C ARG A 183 9.62 -7.00 20.30
N THR A 184 8.98 -6.57 21.39
CA THR A 184 8.06 -5.42 21.37
C THR A 184 8.78 -4.12 21.01
N LYS A 185 9.97 -3.85 21.57
CA LYS A 185 10.76 -2.66 21.21
C LYS A 185 11.16 -2.66 19.74
N THR A 186 11.58 -3.81 19.21
CA THR A 186 11.98 -3.96 17.80
C THR A 186 10.79 -3.68 16.88
N SER A 187 9.63 -4.30 17.11
CA SER A 187 8.42 -4.02 16.31
C SER A 187 7.89 -2.59 16.46
N LYS A 188 8.00 -1.96 17.63
CA LYS A 188 7.63 -0.54 17.81
C LYS A 188 8.52 0.39 17.00
N ASN A 189 9.82 0.13 16.95
CA ASN A 189 10.77 0.91 16.15
C ASN A 189 10.50 0.74 14.65
N GLU A 190 10.30 -0.49 14.18
CA GLU A 190 9.92 -0.79 12.78
C GLU A 190 8.60 -0.09 12.39
N LYS A 191 7.58 -0.13 13.26
CA LYS A 191 6.30 0.57 13.04
C LYS A 191 6.49 2.07 12.91
N ASN A 192 7.33 2.68 13.76
CA ASN A 192 7.61 4.11 13.72
C ASN A 192 8.41 4.53 12.47
N GLU A 193 9.36 3.72 12.02
CA GLU A 193 10.07 3.97 10.76
C GLU A 193 9.12 3.88 9.55
N ILE A 194 8.23 2.89 9.54
CA ILE A 194 7.22 2.74 8.49
C ILE A 194 6.26 3.95 8.50
N LEU A 195 5.77 4.37 9.67
CA LEU A 195 4.89 5.54 9.81
C LEU A 195 5.55 6.83 9.31
N LYS A 196 6.82 7.08 9.67
CA LYS A 196 7.58 8.24 9.17
C LYS A 196 7.77 8.20 7.65
N ASN A 197 8.01 7.01 7.09
CA ASN A 197 8.10 6.85 5.64
C ASN A 197 6.76 7.12 4.95
N PHE A 198 5.63 6.81 5.58
CA PHE A 198 4.29 7.16 5.08
C PHE A 198 3.97 8.65 5.22
N GLU A 199 4.38 9.30 6.30
CA GLU A 199 4.22 10.76 6.47
C GLU A 199 5.08 11.55 5.47
N ASN A 200 6.24 11.03 5.04
CA ASN A 200 7.01 11.65 3.96
C ASN A 200 6.41 11.43 2.55
N ILE A 201 5.35 10.63 2.43
CA ILE A 201 4.62 10.37 1.16
C ILE A 201 3.33 11.22 1.09
N THR A 202 2.97 11.98 2.12
CA THR A 202 1.91 12.98 1.96
C THR A 202 2.44 14.07 1.04
N ILE A 203 1.88 14.11 -0.17
CA ILE A 203 2.07 15.16 -1.19
C ILE A 203 2.08 16.51 -0.46
N ASP A 204 3.16 17.28 -0.66
CA ASP A 204 3.35 18.57 0.00
C ASP A 204 2.08 19.41 -0.20
N ASP A 205 1.42 19.81 0.89
CA ASP A 205 0.23 20.66 0.80
C ASP A 205 0.54 21.96 0.03
N GLU A 206 1.80 22.42 0.07
CA GLU A 206 2.33 23.51 -0.74
C GLU A 206 2.30 23.21 -2.26
N GLU A 207 2.56 21.96 -2.67
CA GLU A 207 2.55 21.55 -4.07
C GLU A 207 1.12 21.43 -4.60
N ILE A 208 0.17 20.98 -3.76
CA ILE A 208 -1.27 20.99 -4.07
C ILE A 208 -1.79 22.42 -4.19
N GLU A 209 -1.44 23.31 -3.25
CA GLU A 209 -1.84 24.72 -3.28
C GLU A 209 -1.31 25.41 -4.53
N LYS A 210 -0.03 25.17 -4.88
CA LYS A 210 0.57 25.70 -6.10
C LYS A 210 -0.13 25.19 -7.37
N THR A 211 -0.37 23.89 -7.46
CA THR A 211 -1.03 23.27 -8.62
C THR A 211 -2.49 23.75 -8.77
N SER A 212 -3.19 23.93 -7.65
CA SER A 212 -4.56 24.47 -7.66
C SER A 212 -4.63 25.91 -8.16
N LYS A 213 -3.63 26.73 -7.81
CA LYS A 213 -3.52 28.11 -8.25
C LYS A 213 -3.21 28.22 -9.74
N GLU A 214 -2.29 27.41 -10.24
CA GLU A 214 -1.98 27.31 -11.68
C GLU A 214 -3.21 26.85 -12.49
N LEU A 215 -4.05 25.97 -11.93
CA LEU A 215 -5.29 25.54 -12.54
C LEU A 215 -6.36 26.66 -12.60
N GLU A 216 -6.47 27.49 -11.57
CA GLU A 216 -7.36 28.67 -11.59
C GLU A 216 -6.93 29.70 -12.63
N GLU A 217 -5.63 29.98 -12.72
CA GLU A 217 -5.06 30.91 -13.70
C GLU A 217 -5.32 30.43 -15.14
N SER A 218 -5.14 29.14 -15.40
CA SER A 218 -5.42 28.53 -16.70
C SER A 218 -6.90 28.58 -17.08
N LYS A 219 -7.81 28.33 -16.11
CA LYS A 219 -9.27 28.47 -16.32
C LYS A 219 -9.67 29.89 -16.64
N ALA A 220 -9.12 30.88 -15.93
CA ALA A 220 -9.39 32.30 -16.17
C ALA A 220 -8.94 32.73 -17.59
N LEU A 221 -7.77 32.26 -18.02
CA LEU A 221 -7.25 32.53 -19.36
C LEU A 221 -8.16 31.94 -20.46
N TYR A 222 -8.62 30.70 -20.28
CA TYR A 222 -9.55 30.05 -21.19
C TYR A 222 -10.90 30.79 -21.29
N GLU A 223 -11.41 31.29 -20.16
CA GLU A 223 -12.64 32.08 -20.12
C GLU A 223 -12.49 33.43 -20.84
N GLN A 224 -11.32 34.07 -20.74
CA GLN A 224 -11.03 35.29 -21.50
C GLN A 224 -10.95 35.04 -23.01
N LEU A 225 -10.30 33.96 -23.42
CA LEU A 225 -10.19 33.59 -24.84
C LEU A 225 -11.54 33.21 -25.47
N THR A 226 -12.39 32.52 -24.71
CA THR A 226 -13.73 32.13 -25.17
C THR A 226 -14.73 33.29 -25.19
N ARG A 227 -14.57 34.31 -24.34
CA ARG A 227 -15.35 35.56 -24.40
C ARG A 227 -14.92 36.47 -25.56
N GLY A 228 -13.66 36.41 -26.01
CA GLY A 228 -13.15 37.17 -27.16
C GLY A 228 -13.53 36.60 -28.54
N SER A 229 -14.21 35.45 -28.58
CA SER A 229 -14.53 34.73 -29.82
C SER A 229 -16.03 34.75 -30.18
N LYS A 230 -16.80 35.69 -29.62
CA LYS A 230 -18.19 36.01 -30.00
C LYS A 230 -18.27 37.35 -30.74
#